data_AF-A0A210R2Z9-F1
#
_entry.id   AF-A0A210R2Z9-F1
#
_cell.length_a   1.000
_cell.length_b   1.000
_cell.length_c   1.000
_cell.angle_alpha   90.00
_cell.angle_beta   90.00
_cell.angle_gamma   90.00
#
_symmetry.space_group_name_H-M   'P 1'
#
loop_
_entity.id
_entity.type
_entity.pdbx_description
1 polymer ?
#
loop_
_entity_poly.entity_id
_entity_poly.type
_entity_poly.pdbx_seq_one_letter_code
_entity_poly.pdbx_strand_id
1 'polypeptide(L)'
;MVGWVFILTADIIHIFMLGWVSILTEDIIHIFMLGWVSILTEDIIHSFMLGWVSILTEDIIHIFMVGLVFILTEDTIHIFMVGWVFILTEDIVHIFMVGLVSILTEDIIHIFMVRWVSILTEEIIHIFMVR
;
A
#
# COMPACT_ATOMS: atom_id res chain seq x y z
N MET A 1 2.55 24.95 0.97
CA MET A 1 2.13 24.98 -0.45
C MET A 1 1.29 23.76 -0.69
N VAL A 2 0.06 23.92 -1.21
CA VAL A 2 -0.72 22.80 -1.75
C VAL A 2 -0.34 22.73 -3.21
N GLY A 3 0.40 21.69 -3.60
CA GLY A 3 0.85 21.47 -4.98
C GLY A 3 0.12 20.31 -5.63
N TRP A 4 -0.05 20.40 -6.94
CA TRP A 4 -0.40 19.29 -7.82
C TRP A 4 0.86 18.91 -8.60
N VAL A 5 1.24 17.64 -8.57
CA VAL A 5 2.40 17.13 -9.30
C VAL A 5 2.00 15.88 -10.06
N PHE A 6 2.37 15.85 -11.34
CA PHE A 6 2.27 14.67 -12.22
C PHE A 6 3.67 14.34 -12.71
N ILE A 7 4.09 13.08 -12.56
CA ILE A 7 5.43 12.60 -12.92
C ILE A 7 5.28 11.37 -13.83
N LEU A 8 6.05 11.37 -14.93
CA LEU A 8 6.21 10.27 -15.88
C LEU A 8 7.69 10.10 -16.17
N THR A 9 8.32 9.02 -15.68
CA THR A 9 9.76 8.75 -15.86
C THR A 9 10.06 7.25 -15.89
N ALA A 10 11.23 6.90 -16.44
CA ALA A 10 11.85 5.58 -16.36
C ALA A 10 13.17 5.69 -15.56
N ASP A 11 13.09 6.18 -14.32
CA ASP A 11 14.22 6.38 -13.41
C ASP A 11 13.73 6.35 -11.94
N ILE A 12 14.68 6.30 -10.98
CA ILE A 12 14.38 6.38 -9.54
C ILE A 12 13.79 7.74 -9.16
N ILE A 13 12.61 7.73 -8.54
CA ILE A 13 11.90 8.93 -8.10
C ILE A 13 11.92 9.07 -6.57
N HIS A 14 12.23 10.27 -6.09
CA HIS A 14 12.03 10.67 -4.68
C HIS A 14 11.07 11.86 -4.62
N ILE A 15 9.98 11.73 -3.86
CA ILE A 15 8.96 12.77 -3.72
C ILE A 15 8.78 13.16 -2.25
N PHE A 16 8.85 14.45 -1.99
CA PHE A 16 8.52 15.05 -0.69
C PHE A 16 7.56 16.22 -0.89
N MET A 17 6.26 16.05 -0.62
CA MET A 17 5.28 17.13 -0.84
C MET A 17 4.11 17.12 0.17
N LEU A 18 3.36 18.22 0.15
CA LEU A 18 2.06 18.37 0.78
C LEU A 18 1.01 18.64 -0.30
N GLY A 19 -0.02 17.80 -0.37
CA GLY A 19 -1.08 17.92 -1.38
C GLY A 19 -1.29 16.65 -2.18
N TRP A 20 -1.47 16.81 -3.49
CA TRP A 20 -1.88 15.73 -4.39
C TRP A 20 -0.75 15.37 -5.37
N VAL A 21 -0.51 14.07 -5.51
CA VAL A 21 0.50 13.52 -6.42
C VAL A 21 -0.10 12.36 -7.22
N SER A 22 0.22 12.32 -8.51
CA SER A 22 -0.04 11.18 -9.38
C SER A 22 1.26 10.79 -10.09
N ILE A 23 1.61 9.50 -10.04
CA ILE A 23 2.88 8.97 -10.57
C ILE A 23 2.57 7.80 -11.48
N LEU A 24 3.20 7.81 -12.66
CA LEU A 24 3.28 6.69 -13.58
C LEU A 24 4.77 6.43 -13.87
N THR A 25 5.28 5.24 -13.56
CA THR A 25 6.71 4.93 -13.76
C THR A 25 6.97 3.43 -13.86
N GLU A 26 8.04 3.07 -14.55
CA GLU A 26 8.53 1.69 -14.71
C GLU A 26 9.70 1.39 -13.74
N ASP A 27 9.84 2.16 -12.64
CA ASP A 27 11.02 2.11 -11.75
C ASP A 27 10.71 2.32 -10.25
N ILE A 28 11.76 2.23 -9.42
CA ILE A 28 11.71 2.37 -7.96
C ILE A 28 11.24 3.77 -7.50
N ILE A 29 10.21 3.79 -6.65
CA ILE A 29 9.63 5.02 -6.10
C ILE A 29 9.82 5.10 -4.57
N HIS A 30 10.27 6.26 -4.10
CA HIS A 30 10.25 6.63 -2.69
C HIS A 30 9.38 7.88 -2.45
N ILE A 31 8.36 7.75 -1.61
CA ILE A 31 7.41 8.83 -1.34
C ILE A 31 7.34 9.14 0.15
N PHE A 32 7.43 10.43 0.48
CA PHE A 32 7.09 10.97 1.78
C PHE A 32 6.06 12.09 1.63
N MET A 33 4.83 11.91 2.11
CA MET A 33 3.79 12.93 1.91
C MET A 33 2.76 13.07 3.03
N LEU A 34 2.18 14.27 3.07
CA LEU A 34 0.88 14.56 3.68
C LEU A 34 -0.15 14.86 2.58
N GLY A 35 -1.16 14.00 2.42
CA GLY A 35 -2.24 14.25 1.46
C GLY A 35 -2.68 13.00 0.69
N TRP A 36 -2.86 13.16 -0.62
CA TRP A 36 -3.44 12.15 -1.50
C TRP A 36 -2.42 11.73 -2.55
N VAL A 37 -2.25 10.43 -2.73
CA VAL A 37 -1.33 9.86 -3.73
C VAL A 37 -2.02 8.77 -4.53
N SER A 38 -1.83 8.81 -5.84
CA SER A 38 -2.13 7.72 -6.76
C SER A 38 -0.85 7.28 -7.44
N ILE A 39 -0.57 5.97 -7.44
CA ILE A 39 0.63 5.38 -8.05
C ILE A 39 0.22 4.27 -9.00
N LEU A 40 0.77 4.31 -10.20
CA LEU A 40 0.79 3.19 -11.14
C LEU A 40 2.24 2.89 -11.48
N THR A 41 2.71 1.67 -11.21
CA THR A 41 4.10 1.31 -11.50
C THR A 41 4.32 -0.18 -11.73
N GLU A 42 5.27 -0.51 -12.58
CA GLU A 42 5.69 -1.89 -12.87
C GLU A 42 6.85 -2.34 -11.97
N ASP A 43 7.08 -1.69 -10.82
CA ASP A 43 8.31 -1.87 -10.04
C ASP A 43 8.15 -1.53 -8.53
N ILE A 44 9.24 -1.46 -7.77
CA ILE A 44 9.20 -1.36 -6.29
C ILE A 44 8.72 0.00 -5.75
N ILE A 45 7.75 -0.01 -4.83
CA ILE A 45 7.29 1.18 -4.09
C ILE A 45 7.68 1.15 -2.60
N HIS A 46 8.26 2.25 -2.13
CA HIS A 46 8.37 2.58 -0.71
C HIS A 46 7.61 3.86 -0.38
N SER A 47 6.65 3.80 0.54
CA SER A 47 5.84 4.96 0.90
C SER A 47 5.75 5.19 2.41
N PHE A 48 5.92 6.46 2.81
CA PHE A 48 5.64 6.96 4.14
C PHE A 48 4.61 8.08 4.05
N MET A 49 3.42 7.87 4.62
CA MET A 49 2.25 8.64 4.24
C MET A 49 1.30 8.96 5.41
N LEU A 50 0.76 10.19 5.43
CA LEU A 50 -0.43 10.55 6.20
C LEU A 50 -1.53 11.03 5.24
N GLY A 51 -2.65 10.32 5.18
CA GLY A 51 -3.78 10.68 4.29
C GLY A 51 -4.38 9.51 3.51
N TRP A 52 -4.43 9.61 2.18
CA TRP A 52 -5.05 8.62 1.30
C TRP A 52 -4.07 8.16 0.22
N VAL A 53 -4.01 6.86 -0.02
CA VAL A 53 -3.14 6.24 -1.03
C VAL A 53 -3.94 5.22 -1.84
N SER A 54 -3.78 5.28 -3.16
CA SER A 54 -4.19 4.24 -4.11
C SER A 54 -2.97 3.77 -4.88
N ILE A 55 -2.71 2.47 -4.88
CA ILE A 55 -1.56 1.87 -5.57
C ILE A 55 -2.06 0.76 -6.50
N LEU A 56 -1.60 0.80 -7.74
CA LEU A 56 -1.66 -0.29 -8.69
C LEU A 56 -0.22 -0.63 -9.11
N THR A 57 0.19 -1.88 -8.93
CA THR A 57 1.56 -2.28 -9.30
C THR A 57 1.71 -3.77 -9.59
N GLU A 58 2.63 -4.12 -10.47
CA GLU A 58 2.99 -5.49 -10.83
C GLU A 58 4.25 -5.97 -10.07
N ASP A 59 4.50 -5.45 -8.86
CA ASP A 59 5.75 -5.75 -8.14
C ASP A 59 5.65 -5.48 -6.61
N ILE A 60 6.79 -5.38 -5.93
CA ILE A 60 6.87 -5.30 -4.46
C ILE A 60 6.44 -3.94 -3.87
N ILE A 61 5.58 -3.98 -2.84
CA ILE A 61 5.11 -2.80 -2.12
C ILE A 61 5.51 -2.80 -0.65
N HIS A 62 6.06 -1.66 -0.18
CA HIS A 62 6.25 -1.35 1.23
C HIS A 62 5.52 -0.05 1.61
N ILE A 63 4.57 -0.15 2.54
CA ILE A 63 3.78 0.98 3.00
C ILE A 63 3.92 1.16 4.51
N PHE A 64 4.28 2.38 4.92
CA PHE A 64 4.12 2.88 6.27
C PHE A 64 3.11 4.03 6.27
N MET A 65 1.94 3.83 6.89
CA MET A 65 0.84 4.79 6.74
C MET A 65 -0.03 5.03 7.97
N VAL A 66 -0.48 6.27 8.12
CA VAL A 66 -1.67 6.62 8.89
C VAL A 66 -2.75 7.13 7.94
N GLY A 67 -3.91 6.46 7.88
CA GLY A 67 -5.03 6.90 7.04
C GLY A 67 -5.73 5.78 6.29
N LEU A 68 -5.86 5.91 4.97
CA LEU A 68 -6.61 5.00 4.12
C LEU A 68 -5.78 4.56 2.91
N VAL A 69 -5.78 3.25 2.66
CA VAL A 69 -4.95 2.61 1.62
C VAL A 69 -5.81 1.64 0.82
N PHE A 70 -5.73 1.77 -0.50
CA PHE A 70 -6.25 0.79 -1.47
C PHE A 70 -5.08 0.27 -2.30
N ILE A 71 -4.94 -1.05 -2.41
CA ILE A 71 -3.86 -1.70 -3.15
C ILE A 71 -4.47 -2.76 -4.07
N LEU A 72 -4.03 -2.72 -5.32
CA LEU A 72 -4.19 -3.77 -6.30
C LEU A 72 -2.80 -4.15 -6.82
N THR A 73 -2.40 -5.42 -6.70
CA THR A 73 -1.09 -5.86 -7.16
C THR A 73 -1.01 -7.34 -7.45
N GLU A 74 -0.14 -7.75 -8.37
CA GLU A 74 0.11 -9.15 -8.69
C GLU A 74 1.23 -9.77 -7.83
N ASP A 75 1.78 -9.03 -6.86
CA ASP A 75 3.01 -9.42 -6.14
C ASP A 75 2.98 -9.13 -4.63
N THR A 76 4.13 -9.32 -3.97
CA THR A 76 4.30 -9.27 -2.53
C THR A 76 4.06 -7.87 -1.91
N ILE A 77 3.23 -7.83 -0.87
CA ILE A 77 2.90 -6.60 -0.11
C ILE A 77 3.36 -6.66 1.35
N HIS A 78 3.96 -5.57 1.82
CA HIS A 78 4.24 -5.32 3.24
C HIS A 78 3.61 -3.99 3.72
N ILE A 79 2.76 -4.07 4.75
CA ILE A 79 2.03 -2.92 5.29
C ILE A 79 2.25 -2.79 6.79
N PHE A 80 2.67 -1.60 7.20
CA PHE A 80 2.60 -1.15 8.58
C PHE A 80 1.67 0.05 8.67
N MET A 81 0.52 -0.08 9.35
CA MET A 81 -0.52 0.94 9.23
C MET A 81 -1.41 1.16 10.46
N VAL A 82 -1.89 2.40 10.61
CA VAL A 82 -3.00 2.79 11.48
C VAL A 82 -4.11 3.39 10.64
N GLY A 83 -5.32 2.84 10.67
CA GLY A 83 -6.40 3.28 9.79
C GLY A 83 -7.17 2.16 9.11
N TRP A 84 -7.44 2.26 7.81
CA TRP A 84 -8.14 1.20 7.07
C TRP A 84 -7.40 0.83 5.79
N VAL A 85 -7.37 -0.46 5.49
CA VAL A 85 -6.75 -0.98 4.28
C VAL A 85 -7.69 -1.92 3.54
N PHE A 86 -7.72 -1.79 2.22
CA PHE A 86 -8.30 -2.77 1.31
C PHE A 86 -7.21 -3.25 0.35
N ILE A 87 -7.11 -4.58 0.20
CA ILE A 87 -6.09 -5.23 -0.63
C ILE A 87 -6.76 -6.24 -1.55
N LEU A 88 -6.39 -6.19 -2.81
CA LEU A 88 -6.61 -7.27 -3.77
C LEU A 88 -5.25 -7.66 -4.36
N THR A 89 -4.84 -8.92 -4.21
CA THR A 89 -3.57 -9.39 -4.75
C THR A 89 -3.55 -10.86 -5.11
N GLU A 90 -2.72 -11.25 -6.07
CA GLU A 90 -2.53 -12.66 -6.44
C GLU A 90 -1.43 -13.36 -5.64
N ASP A 91 -0.68 -12.68 -4.76
CA ASP A 91 0.50 -13.24 -4.07
C ASP A 91 0.51 -12.94 -2.54
N ILE A 92 1.70 -12.89 -1.92
CA ILE A 92 1.93 -12.83 -0.47
C ILE A 92 1.60 -11.46 0.15
N VAL A 93 0.86 -11.49 1.26
CA VAL A 93 0.50 -10.30 2.05
C VAL A 93 1.01 -10.37 3.49
N HIS A 94 1.82 -9.39 3.89
CA HIS A 94 2.23 -9.16 5.27
C HIS A 94 1.67 -7.85 5.82
N ILE A 95 0.90 -7.93 6.90
CA ILE A 95 0.23 -6.77 7.50
C ILE A 95 0.50 -6.69 9.00
N PHE A 96 0.94 -5.52 9.44
CA PHE A 96 0.93 -5.07 10.82
C PHE A 96 -0.01 -3.86 10.95
N MET A 97 -1.14 -4.02 11.67
CA MET A 97 -2.24 -3.07 11.57
C MET A 97 -2.91 -2.71 12.91
N VAL A 98 -3.24 -1.44 13.10
CA VAL A 98 -4.23 -0.98 14.10
C VAL A 98 -5.42 -0.36 13.38
N GLY A 99 -6.51 -1.11 13.22
CA GLY A 99 -7.65 -0.63 12.43
C GLY A 99 -8.48 -1.71 11.75
N LEU A 100 -9.04 -1.36 10.59
CA LEU A 100 -9.82 -2.28 9.77
C LEU A 100 -8.99 -2.75 8.58
N VAL A 101 -9.13 -4.02 8.22
CA VAL A 101 -8.50 -4.60 7.03
C VAL A 101 -9.48 -5.50 6.30
N SER A 102 -9.52 -5.36 4.99
CA SER A 102 -10.21 -6.25 4.06
C SER A 102 -9.21 -6.75 3.02
N ILE A 103 -9.13 -8.06 2.82
CA ILE A 103 -8.18 -8.68 1.87
C ILE A 103 -8.91 -9.70 1.01
N LEU A 104 -8.65 -9.63 -0.29
CA LEU A 104 -8.89 -10.70 -1.25
C LEU A 104 -7.54 -11.13 -1.83
N THR A 105 -7.18 -12.40 -1.72
CA THR A 105 -5.96 -12.91 -2.35
C THR A 105 -6.02 -14.38 -2.70
N GLU A 106 -5.29 -14.82 -3.70
CA GLU A 106 -5.21 -16.23 -4.07
C GLU A 106 -4.22 -17.01 -3.19
N ASP A 107 -3.20 -16.36 -2.60
CA ASP A 107 -2.05 -17.04 -1.96
C ASP A 107 -1.96 -16.85 -0.43
N ILE A 108 -0.82 -16.38 0.10
CA ILE A 108 -0.45 -16.47 1.51
C ILE A 108 -0.66 -15.15 2.24
N ILE A 109 -1.27 -15.22 3.42
CA ILE A 109 -1.53 -14.05 4.27
C ILE A 109 -0.95 -14.22 5.66
N HIS A 110 -0.18 -13.21 6.08
CA HIS A 110 0.27 -13.02 7.45
C HIS A 110 -0.23 -11.68 8.01
N ILE A 111 -1.06 -11.75 9.06
CA ILE A 111 -1.63 -10.55 9.70
C ILE A 111 -1.34 -10.54 11.19
N PHE A 112 -0.76 -9.43 11.64
CA PHE A 112 -0.77 -8.99 13.03
C PHE A 112 -1.68 -7.77 13.14
N MET A 113 -2.69 -7.81 14.00
CA MET A 113 -3.65 -6.70 14.05
C MET A 113 -4.35 -6.42 15.36
N VAL A 114 -4.87 -5.19 15.47
CA VAL A 114 -5.77 -4.72 16.51
C VAL A 114 -7.05 -4.22 15.85
N ARG A 115 -8.21 -4.76 16.25
CA ARG A 115 -9.62 -4.40 15.89
C ARG A 115 -10.39 -5.36 14.97
N TRP A 116 -10.28 -5.32 13.64
CA TRP A 116 -11.18 -6.09 12.75
C TRP A 116 -10.56 -6.51 11.41
N VAL A 117 -10.74 -7.79 11.04
CA VAL A 117 -10.34 -8.41 9.75
C VAL A 117 -11.57 -8.88 8.99
N SER A 118 -11.52 -8.74 7.66
CA SER A 118 -12.24 -9.59 6.71
C SER A 118 -11.24 -10.13 5.69
N ILE A 119 -11.27 -11.43 5.42
CA ILE A 119 -10.34 -12.09 4.50
C ILE A 119 -11.09 -13.10 3.65
N LEU A 120 -10.81 -13.11 2.35
CA LEU A 120 -11.12 -14.19 1.42
C LEU A 120 -9.82 -14.63 0.74
N THR A 121 -9.46 -15.90 0.86
CA THR A 121 -8.31 -16.49 0.16
C THR A 121 -8.46 -17.97 -0.11
N GLU A 122 -7.75 -18.45 -1.13
CA GLU A 122 -7.76 -19.83 -1.60
C GLU A 122 -6.68 -20.71 -0.95
N GLU A 123 -5.63 -20.11 -0.35
CA GLU A 123 -4.51 -20.86 0.23
C GLU A 123 -4.36 -20.74 1.76
N ILE A 124 -3.43 -19.91 2.26
CA ILE A 124 -2.91 -19.99 3.64
C ILE A 124 -3.13 -18.68 4.39
N ILE A 125 -3.66 -18.79 5.63
CA ILE A 125 -3.91 -17.64 6.51
C ILE A 125 -3.27 -17.85 7.88
N HIS A 126 -2.45 -16.88 8.29
CA HIS A 126 -1.96 -16.73 9.66
C HIS A 126 -2.41 -15.39 10.26
N ILE A 127 -3.26 -15.43 11.30
CA ILE A 127 -3.76 -14.23 11.99
C ILE A 127 -3.35 -14.25 13.46
N PHE A 128 -2.73 -13.17 13.90
CA PHE A 128 -2.55 -12.82 15.31
C PHE A 128 -3.32 -11.56 15.64
N MET A 129 -4.29 -11.66 16.55
CA MET A 129 -5.17 -10.55 16.93
C MET A 129 -4.94 -10.17 18.39
N VAL A 130 -4.63 -8.89 18.64
CA VAL A 130 -4.54 -8.32 19.99
C VAL A 130 -5.85 -7.60 20.31
N ARG A 131 -6.36 -7.85 21.51
CA ARG A 131 -7.55 -7.18 22.08
C ARG A 131 -7.16 -5.95 22.88
#